data_AF-A0A8T6HZ27-F1
#
_entry.id   AF-A0A8T6HZ27-F1
#
_cell.length_a   1.000
_cell.length_b   1.000
_cell.length_c   1.000
_cell.angle_alpha   90.00
_cell.angle_beta   90.00
_cell.angle_gamma   90.00
#
_symmetry.space_group_name_H-M   'P 1'
#
loop_
_entity.id
_entity.type
_entity.pdbx_description
1 polymer ?
#
loop_
_entity_poly.entity_id
_entity_poly.type
_entity_poly.pdbx_seq_one_letter_code
_entity_poly.pdbx_strand_id
1 'polypeptide(L)'
;MSLEAVGRSSTDSLALRSHGMEAILAEHYPEGAFPVNYAMKDLAYALELTAEAGIDAAGADLVKALFNEAVESGLGECYHPVIATLIDREQST
;
A
#
# COMPACT_ATOMS: atom_id res chain seq x y z
N MET A 1 -0.09 -19.35 12.20
CA MET A 1 0.22 -19.62 10.78
C MET A 1 1.65 -19.13 10.53
N SER A 2 2.57 -19.93 9.97
CA SER A 2 3.95 -19.48 9.76
C SER A 2 4.09 -18.74 8.42
N LEU A 3 5.05 -17.83 8.31
CA LEU A 3 5.31 -17.05 7.09
C LEU A 3 5.70 -17.95 5.90
N GLU A 4 6.42 -19.04 6.17
CA GLU A 4 6.68 -20.09 5.17
C GLU A 4 5.40 -20.76 4.65
N ALA A 5 4.38 -20.94 5.52
CA ALA A 5 3.11 -21.51 5.10
C ALA A 5 2.31 -20.55 4.22
N VAL A 6 2.40 -19.23 4.47
CA VAL A 6 1.75 -18.19 3.64
C VAL A 6 2.37 -18.17 2.24
N GLY A 7 3.71 -18.19 2.14
CA GLY A 7 4.44 -18.17 0.87
C GLY A 7 4.39 -19.45 0.04
N ARG A 8 3.74 -20.52 0.54
CA ARG A 8 3.49 -21.78 -0.19
C ARG A 8 2.00 -22.03 -0.43
N SER A 9 1.15 -21.04 -0.17
CA SER A 9 -0.30 -21.14 -0.34
C SER A 9 -0.81 -20.16 -1.40
N SER A 10 -2.12 -20.13 -1.65
CA SER A 10 -2.74 -19.22 -2.62
C SER A 10 -2.60 -17.73 -2.28
N THR A 11 -2.11 -17.41 -1.07
CA THR A 11 -1.81 -16.04 -0.66
C THR A 11 -0.43 -15.56 -1.11
N ASP A 12 0.39 -16.44 -1.69
CA ASP A 12 1.70 -16.06 -2.20
C ASP A 12 1.58 -15.10 -3.38
N SER A 13 2.34 -14.01 -3.33
CA SER A 13 2.38 -13.00 -4.38
C SER A 13 3.68 -12.21 -4.28
N LEU A 14 4.06 -11.55 -5.38
CA LEU A 14 5.21 -10.63 -5.36
C LEU A 14 5.01 -9.55 -4.31
N ALA A 15 3.79 -8.99 -4.22
CA ALA A 15 3.41 -8.00 -3.23
C ALA A 15 3.57 -8.51 -1.79
N LEU A 16 3.21 -9.76 -1.51
CA LEU A 16 3.42 -10.35 -0.18
C LEU A 16 4.92 -10.46 0.13
N ARG A 17 5.73 -10.92 -0.82
CA ARG A 17 7.17 -11.11 -0.62
C ARG A 17 7.90 -9.78 -0.44
N SER A 18 7.69 -8.81 -1.32
CA SER A 18 8.37 -7.50 -1.25
C SER A 18 7.74 -6.59 -0.21
N HIS A 19 6.46 -6.23 -0.35
CA HIS A 19 5.82 -5.27 0.56
C HIS A 19 5.62 -5.88 1.95
N GLY A 20 5.15 -7.12 2.02
CA GLY A 20 4.83 -7.77 3.29
C GLY A 20 6.07 -8.17 4.08
N MET A 21 6.97 -8.97 3.49
CA MET A 21 8.11 -9.54 4.22
C MET A 21 9.31 -8.60 4.31
N GLU A 22 9.65 -7.91 3.22
CA GLU A 22 10.87 -7.08 3.18
C GLU A 22 10.67 -5.67 3.71
N ALA A 23 9.45 -5.11 3.65
CA ALA A 23 9.16 -3.75 4.11
C ALA A 23 8.32 -3.72 5.40
N ILE A 24 7.08 -4.24 5.38
CA ILE A 24 6.15 -4.12 6.51
C ILE A 24 6.66 -4.88 7.73
N LEU A 25 7.01 -6.16 7.60
CA LEU A 25 7.52 -6.97 8.72
C LEU A 25 8.87 -6.46 9.25
N ALA A 26 9.68 -5.87 8.38
CA ALA A 26 10.98 -5.29 8.73
C ALA A 26 10.88 -3.84 9.25
N GLU A 27 9.68 -3.23 9.20
CA GLU A 27 9.44 -1.81 9.48
C GLU A 27 10.40 -0.87 8.74
N HIS A 28 10.74 -1.21 7.49
CA HIS A 28 11.72 -0.50 6.68
C HIS A 28 11.11 0.05 5.39
N TYR A 29 11.04 1.38 5.29
CA TYR A 29 10.41 2.10 4.18
C TYR A 29 11.39 3.12 3.58
N PRO A 30 12.39 2.67 2.80
CA PRO A 30 13.42 3.56 2.28
C PRO A 30 12.85 4.58 1.28
N GLU A 31 13.43 5.77 1.25
CA GLU A 31 13.17 6.76 0.21
C GLU A 31 13.71 6.28 -1.15
N GLY A 32 13.12 6.77 -2.24
CA GLY A 32 13.55 6.43 -3.61
C GLY A 32 13.17 5.02 -4.08
N ALA A 33 12.55 4.21 -3.23
CA ALA A 33 12.01 2.90 -3.58
C ALA A 33 10.50 3.02 -3.85
N PHE A 34 10.08 3.55 -5.01
CA PHE A 34 8.66 3.70 -5.38
C PHE A 34 7.81 4.42 -4.31
N PRO A 35 8.00 5.75 -4.15
CA PRO A 35 7.44 6.50 -3.03
C PRO A 35 5.91 6.62 -3.10
N VAL A 36 5.25 6.90 -1.96
CA VAL A 36 3.79 7.14 -1.88
C VAL A 36 3.32 8.17 -2.91
N ASN A 37 4.03 9.30 -3.04
CA ASN A 37 3.68 10.36 -4.00
C ASN A 37 3.62 9.84 -5.45
N TYR A 38 4.53 8.93 -5.81
CA TYR A 38 4.56 8.32 -7.12
C TYR A 38 3.46 7.25 -7.27
N ALA A 39 3.31 6.38 -6.27
CA ALA A 39 2.26 5.36 -6.26
C ALA A 39 0.85 5.97 -6.34
N MET A 40 0.63 7.11 -5.69
CA MET A 40 -0.63 7.86 -5.73
C MET A 40 -0.94 8.41 -7.12
N LYS A 41 0.08 8.85 -7.86
CA LYS A 41 -0.09 9.28 -9.26
C LYS A 41 -0.55 8.12 -10.15
N ASP A 42 0.10 6.97 -10.04
CA ASP A 42 -0.28 5.78 -10.83
C ASP A 42 -1.70 5.29 -10.46
N LEU A 43 -2.04 5.33 -9.17
CA LEU A 43 -3.39 5.00 -8.69
C LEU A 43 -4.44 5.97 -9.22
N ALA A 44 -4.14 7.27 -9.32
CA ALA A 44 -5.06 8.26 -9.87
C ALA A 44 -5.42 7.95 -11.33
N TYR A 45 -4.44 7.56 -12.15
CA TYR A 45 -4.72 7.14 -13.53
C TYR A 45 -5.57 5.87 -13.60
N ALA A 46 -5.36 4.89 -12.71
CA ALA A 46 -6.20 3.71 -12.65
C ALA A 46 -7.66 4.06 -12.30
N LEU A 47 -7.87 5.00 -11.36
CA LEU A 47 -9.20 5.45 -10.96
C LEU A 47 -9.92 6.27 -12.04
N GLU A 48 -9.18 7.05 -12.83
CA GLU A 48 -9.74 7.73 -14.01
C GLU A 48 -10.29 6.71 -15.01
N LEU A 49 -9.53 5.65 -15.29
CA LEU A 49 -9.97 4.57 -16.18
C LEU A 49 -11.20 3.82 -15.64
N THR A 50 -11.27 3.57 -14.33
CA THR A 50 -12.45 2.92 -13.75
C THR A 50 -13.68 3.81 -13.83
N ALA A 51 -13.52 5.12 -13.64
CA ALA A 51 -14.61 6.08 -13.78
C ALA A 51 -15.17 6.12 -15.22
N GLU A 52 -14.29 6.14 -16.23
CA GLU A 52 -14.70 6.07 -17.64
C GLU A 52 -15.42 4.76 -17.99
N ALA A 53 -14.99 3.66 -17.36
CA ALA A 53 -15.59 2.33 -17.56
C ALA A 53 -16.86 2.09 -16.72
N GLY A 54 -17.23 3.01 -15.82
CA GLY A 54 -18.33 2.82 -14.87
C GLY A 54 -18.10 1.69 -13.86
N ILE A 55 -16.83 1.41 -13.53
CA ILE A 55 -16.41 0.39 -12.57
C ILE A 55 -16.31 1.02 -11.19
N ASP A 56 -17.01 0.44 -10.22
CA ASP A 56 -16.80 0.74 -8.80
C ASP A 56 -15.52 0.05 -8.30
N ALA A 57 -14.57 0.86 -7.86
CA ALA A 57 -13.24 0.43 -7.43
C ALA A 57 -12.99 0.77 -5.96
N ALA A 58 -13.95 0.49 -5.08
CA ALA A 58 -13.89 0.79 -3.63
C ALA A 58 -12.54 0.45 -2.95
N GLY A 59 -11.87 -0.63 -3.34
CA GLY A 59 -10.54 -0.96 -2.83
C GLY A 59 -9.46 0.05 -3.23
N ALA A 60 -9.48 0.52 -4.47
CA ALA A 60 -8.59 1.57 -4.96
C ALA A 60 -8.89 2.92 -4.30
N ASP A 61 -10.16 3.23 -4.04
CA ASP A 61 -10.55 4.45 -3.31
C ASP A 61 -10.03 4.45 -1.87
N LEU A 62 -10.10 3.31 -1.19
CA LEU A 62 -9.52 3.15 0.15
C LEU A 62 -8.00 3.37 0.13
N VAL A 63 -7.29 2.76 -0.83
CA VAL A 63 -5.83 2.96 -0.96
C VAL A 63 -5.50 4.43 -1.24
N LYS A 64 -6.32 5.12 -2.05
CA LYS A 64 -6.15 6.56 -2.30
C LYS A 64 -6.32 7.38 -1.02
N ALA A 65 -7.28 7.06 -0.17
CA ALA A 65 -7.46 7.71 1.12
C ALA A 65 -6.22 7.52 2.02
N LEU A 66 -5.71 6.29 2.12
CA LEU A 66 -4.50 5.98 2.89
C LEU A 66 -3.25 6.68 2.33
N PHE A 67 -3.11 6.78 1.01
CA PHE A 67 -2.02 7.54 0.40
C PHE A 67 -2.11 9.03 0.71
N ASN A 68 -3.30 9.64 0.67
CA ASN A 68 -3.47 11.03 1.07
C ASN A 68 -3.04 11.24 2.53
N GLU A 69 -3.50 10.39 3.44
CA GLU A 69 -3.13 10.48 4.86
C GLU A 69 -1.62 10.31 5.08
N ALA A 70 -0.99 9.38 4.36
CA ALA A 70 0.46 9.20 4.42
C ALA A 70 1.21 10.47 3.96
N VAL A 71 0.77 11.10 2.87
CA VAL A 71 1.36 12.36 2.39
C VAL A 71 1.17 13.48 3.42
N GLU A 72 -0.03 13.63 3.97
CA GLU A 72 -0.34 14.62 5.01
C GLU A 72 0.48 14.38 6.29
N SER A 73 0.80 13.12 6.59
CA SER A 73 1.64 12.71 7.71
C SER A 73 3.15 12.84 7.44
N GLY A 74 3.56 13.35 6.28
CA GLY A 74 4.97 13.53 5.92
C GLY A 74 5.69 12.27 5.43
N LEU A 75 4.95 11.22 5.07
CA LEU A 75 5.47 9.93 4.60
C LEU A 75 5.50 9.83 3.07
N GLY A 76 5.30 10.94 2.36
CA GLY A 76 5.12 10.97 0.90
C GLY A 76 6.30 10.40 0.09
N GLU A 77 7.52 10.53 0.60
CA GLU A 77 8.75 10.06 -0.06
C GLU A 77 9.15 8.64 0.38
N CYS A 78 8.49 8.08 1.39
CA CYS A 78 8.73 6.71 1.84
C CYS A 78 8.14 5.71 0.84
N TYR A 79 8.73 4.50 0.81
CA TYR A 79 8.16 3.38 0.07
C TYR A 79 6.69 3.14 0.42
N HIS A 80 5.82 3.04 -0.60
CA HIS A 80 4.37 3.05 -0.43
C HIS A 80 3.74 2.03 0.56
N PRO A 81 4.35 0.87 0.91
CA PRO A 81 3.83 0.01 1.97
C PRO A 81 3.83 0.66 3.36
N VAL A 82 4.44 1.84 3.52
CA VAL A 82 4.40 2.64 4.76
C VAL A 82 2.97 2.94 5.24
N ILE A 83 1.97 2.90 4.34
CA ILE A 83 0.55 3.03 4.72
C ILE A 83 0.08 2.00 5.75
N ALA A 84 0.76 0.85 5.87
CA ALA A 84 0.45 -0.14 6.91
C ALA A 84 0.56 0.45 8.32
N THR A 85 1.48 1.39 8.53
CA THR A 85 1.68 2.07 9.82
C THR A 85 0.51 2.96 10.23
N LEU A 86 -0.34 3.39 9.28
CA LEU A 86 -1.54 4.18 9.55
C LEU A 86 -2.70 3.30 10.00
N ILE A 87 -2.80 2.08 9.44
CA ILE A 87 -3.82 1.10 9.79
C ILE A 87 -3.64 0.61 11.23
N ASP A 88 -2.40 0.36 11.66
CA ASP A 88 -2.09 -0.08 13.02
C ASP A 88 -2.42 0.99 14.09
N ARG A 89 -2.41 2.27 13.71
CA ARG A 89 -2.75 3.39 14.62
C ARG A 89 -4.24 3.42 14.94
N GLU A 90 -5.11 3.15 13.97
CA GLU A 90 -6.57 3.11 14.18
C GLU A 90 -7.01 1.94 15.09
N GLN A 91 -6.25 0.85 15.11
CA GLN A 91 -6.55 -0.34 15.95
C GLN A 91 -6.15 -0.15 17.42
N SER A 92 -5.40 0.91 17.75
CA SER A 92 -4.81 1.13 19.09
C SER A 92 -5.58 2.16 19.94
N THR A 93 -6.76 2.61 19.49
CA THR A 93 -7.71 3.49 20.20
C THR A 93 -9.01 2.78 20.52
#